data_AF-A0A455U783-F1
#
_entry.id   AF-A0A455U783-F1
#
_cell.length_a   1.000
_cell.length_b   1.000
_cell.length_c   1.000
_cell.angle_alpha   90.00
_cell.angle_beta   90.00
_cell.angle_gamma   90.00
#
_symmetry.space_group_name_H-M   'P 1'
#
loop_
_entity.id
_entity.type
_entity.pdbx_description
1 polymer ?
#
loop_
_entity_poly.entity_id
_entity_poly.type
_entity_poly.pdbx_seq_one_letter_code
_entity_poly.pdbx_strand_id
1 'polypeptide(L)' 'MVNGIKLQGQIESFDQFVILLRNTVSQMVYKHAISTVVPSRNVRLPAQDPAEQDAEI' A
#
# COMPACT_ATOMS: atom_id res chain seq x y z
N MET A 1 7.91 10.77 -2.44
CA MET A 1 7.64 12.08 -3.07
C MET A 1 8.35 13.20 -2.35
N VAL A 2 8.96 14.12 -3.10
CA VAL A 2 9.70 15.30 -2.58
C VAL A 2 8.80 16.54 -2.33
N ASN A 3 7.48 16.46 -2.58
CA ASN A 3 6.55 17.61 -2.48
C ASN A 3 5.34 17.44 -1.52
N GLY A 4 5.25 16.37 -0.73
CA GLY A 4 4.30 16.30 0.41
C GLY A 4 2.79 16.26 0.12
N ILE A 5 2.34 16.02 -1.12
CA ILE A 5 0.91 15.94 -1.45
C ILE A 5 0.28 14.68 -0.82
N LYS A 6 -0.79 14.87 -0.04
CA LYS A 6 -1.58 13.78 0.53
C LYS A 6 -2.74 13.41 -0.39
N LEU A 7 -2.71 12.21 -0.93
CA LEU A 7 -3.86 11.63 -1.63
C LEU A 7 -4.75 10.89 -0.63
N GLN A 8 -6.07 11.02 -0.77
CA GLN A 8 -7.06 10.33 0.05
C GLN A 8 -8.06 9.61 -0.85
N GLY A 9 -8.43 8.40 -0.47
CA GLY A 9 -9.37 7.56 -1.21
C GLY A 9 -9.34 6.12 -0.70
N GLN A 10 -10.07 5.25 -1.39
CA GLN A 10 -10.04 3.81 -1.19
C GLN A 10 -9.19 3.16 -2.28
N ILE A 11 -8.41 2.14 -1.92
CA ILE A 11 -7.73 1.31 -2.90
C ILE A 11 -8.81 0.50 -3.63
N GLU A 12 -8.94 0.74 -4.93
CA GLU A 12 -9.86 0.02 -5.80
C GLU A 12 -9.21 -1.25 -6.37
N SER A 13 -7.96 -1.13 -6.82
CA SER A 13 -7.14 -2.25 -7.28
C SER A 13 -5.65 -1.90 -7.18
N PHE A 14 -4.78 -2.90 -7.35
CA PHE A 14 -3.34 -2.70 -7.38
C PHE A 14 -2.66 -3.80 -8.20
N ASP A 15 -1.48 -3.49 -8.73
CA ASP A 15 -0.56 -4.47 -9.29
C ASP A 15 0.84 -4.30 -8.66
N GLN A 16 1.89 -4.81 -9.30
CA GLN A 16 3.27 -4.68 -8.82
C GLN A 16 3.75 -3.22 -8.72
N PHE A 17 3.36 -2.33 -9.63
CA PHE A 17 3.94 -1.00 -9.81
C PHE A 17 2.99 0.16 -9.51
N VAL A 18 1.68 -0.06 -9.62
CA VAL A 18 0.65 0.98 -9.48
C VAL A 18 -0.46 0.59 -8.51
N ILE A 19 -1.17 1.61 -8.04
CA ILE A 19 -2.38 1.50 -7.24
C ILE A 19 -3.46 2.33 -7.94
N LEU A 20 -4.66 1.77 -8.09
CA LEU A 20 -5.84 2.53 -8.49
C LEU A 20 -6.53 3.06 -7.21
N LEU A 21 -6.50 4.37 -7.03
CA LEU A 21 -7.07 5.05 -5.87
C LEU A 21 -8.38 5.72 -6.29
N ARG A 22 -9.49 5.35 -5.63
CA ARG A 22 -10.81 5.92 -5.88
C ARG A 22 -11.16 6.98 -4.84
N ASN A 23 -11.52 8.18 -5.32
CA ASN A 23 -12.18 9.22 -4.54
C ASN A 23 -13.49 9.66 -5.22
N THR A 24 -13.57 10.86 -5.79
CA THR A 24 -14.62 11.27 -6.75
C THR A 24 -14.42 10.61 -8.11
N VAL A 25 -13.18 10.30 -8.48
CA VAL A 25 -12.79 9.56 -9.69
C VAL A 25 -11.75 8.49 -9.34
N SER A 26 -11.52 7.55 -10.26
CA SER A 26 -10.43 6.58 -10.15
C SER A 26 -9.17 7.12 -10.80
N GLN A 27 -8.08 7.19 -10.05
CA GLN A 27 -6.78 7.66 -10.52
C GLN A 27 -5.69 6.60 -10.31
N MET A 28 -4.78 6.50 -11.27
CA MET A 28 -3.60 5.63 -11.17
C MET A 28 -2.47 6.35 -10.44
N VAL A 29 -1.92 5.74 -9.40
CA VAL A 29 -0.81 6.27 -8.60
C VAL A 29 0.36 5.30 -8.66
N TYR A 30 1.52 5.78 -9.11
CA TYR A 30 2.75 4.98 -9.15
C TYR A 30 3.38 4.83 -7.78
N LYS A 31 3.75 3.60 -7.39
CA LYS A 31 4.32 3.31 -6.07
C LYS A 31 5.64 4.02 -5.80
N HIS A 32 6.48 4.27 -6.82
CA HIS A 32 7.74 5.00 -6.64
C HIS A 32 7.54 6.46 -6.19
N ALA A 33 6.36 7.04 -6.42
CA ALA A 33 6.04 8.38 -5.95
C ALA A 33 5.53 8.37 -4.49
N ILE A 34 4.98 7.25 -4.01
CA ILE A 34 4.40 7.12 -2.67
C ILE A 34 5.51 6.97 -1.63
N SER A 35 5.48 7.80 -0.59
CA SER A 35 6.40 7.65 0.56
C SER A 35 5.80 6.83 1.70
N THR A 36 4.50 6.99 1.96
CA THR A 36 3.81 6.32 3.07
C THR A 36 2.36 6.04 2.70
N VAL A 37 1.79 4.99 3.30
CA VAL A 37 0.36 4.68 3.24
C VAL A 37 -0.15 4.63 4.68
N VAL A 38 -1.17 5.42 4.99
CA VAL A 38 -1.74 5.50 6.35
C VAL A 38 -3.20 5.06 6.31
N PRO A 39 -3.54 3.90 6.91
CA PRO A 39 -4.92 3.45 7.03
C PRO A 39 -5.79 4.41 7.85
N SER A 40 -7.07 4.53 7.52
CA SER A 40 -8.02 5.34 8.31
C SER A 40 -8.38 4.72 9.67
N ARG A 41 -8.13 3.42 9.83
CA ARG A 41 -8.32 2.64 11.06
C ARG A 41 -7.29 1.53 11.11
N ASN A 42 -7.02 1.00 12.30
CA ASN A 42 -6.11 -0.14 12.45
C ASN A 42 -6.58 -1.32 11.60
N VAL A 43 -5.66 -1.87 10.82
CA VAL A 43 -5.88 -3.04 9.97
C VAL A 43 -5.31 -4.26 10.68
N ARG A 44 -6.08 -5.34 10.77
CA ARG A 44 -5.54 -6.64 11.19
C ARG A 44 -4.76 -7.22 10.02
N LEU A 45 -3.45 -7.24 10.16
CA LEU A 45 -2.59 -7.93 9.20
C LEU A 45 -2.61 -9.43 9.54
N PRO A 46 -2.61 -10.32 8.53
CA PRO A 46 -2.32 -11.73 8.78
C PRO A 46 -0.99 -11.82 9.53
N ALA A 47 -0.93 -12.68 10.55
CA ALA A 47 0.35 -12.97 11.20
C ALA A 47 1.30 -13.48 10.11
N GLN A 48 2.45 -12.83 9.96
CA GLN A 48 3.56 -13.44 9.23
C GLN A 48 4.13 -14.46 10.20
N ASP A 49 3.77 -15.74 10.04
CA ASP A 49 4.36 -16.82 10.82
C ASP A 49 5.87 -16.86 10.55
N PRO A 50 6.75 -16.60 11.54
CA PRO A 50 8.20 -16.55 11.32
C PRO A 50 8.86 -17.94 11.15
N ALA A 51 8.08 -19.02 11.03
CA ALA A 51 8.54 -20.38 11.33
C ALA A 51 9.19 -21.15 10.16
N GLU A 52 9.43 -20.55 9.00
CA GLU A 52 9.96 -21.25 7.81
C GLU A 52 11.37 -20.79 7.36
N GLN A 53 12.10 -20.01 8.17
CA GLN A 53 13.38 -19.43 7.74
C GLN A 53 14.65 -20.07 8.35
N ASP A 54 14.52 -21.05 9.26
CA ASP A 54 15.67 -21.66 9.99
C ASP A 54 15.92 -23.15 9.67
N ALA A 55 15.40 -23.68 8.56
CA ALA A 55 15.57 -25.10 8.19
C ALA A 55 16.54 -25.33 7.01
N GLU A 56 17.66 -24.62 6.95
CA GLU A 56 18.78 -25.00 6.06
C GLU A 56 20.12 -24.41 6.55
N ILE A 57 20.71 -25.00 7.61
CA ILE A 57 22.16 -25.04 7.88
C ILE A 57 22.52 -26.42 8.44
#